data_AF-A0A518D9R9-F1
#
_entry.id   AF-A0A518D9R9-F1
#
_cell.length_a   1.000
_cell.length_b   1.000
_cell.length_c   1.000
_cell.angle_alpha   90.00
_cell.angle_beta   90.00
_cell.angle_gamma   90.00
#
_symmetry.space_group_name_H-M   'P 1'
#
loop_
_entity.id
_entity.type
_entity.pdbx_description
1 polymer ?
#
loop_
_entity_poly.entity_id
_entity_poly.type
_entity_poly.pdbx_seq_one_letter_code
_entity_poly.pdbx_strand_id
1 'polypeptide(L)'
;MLANLFQGSTVPVLEQVVNFAEARHGVLAGNIANLDTPGYKSRDLSPQLFQEKLKNAVESRRNRPDASEIGSPGLLAAPRTERADEFAAVSESLAGMLRHDGTDVSIENQVAEISKNQSMHNMAVSLLSQQFRLMRSAISERGV
;
A
#
# COMPACT_ATOMS: atom_id res chain seq x y z
N MET A 1 -0.63 -21.69 -7.72
CA MET A 1 -1.32 -21.91 -6.43
C MET A 1 -0.85 -20.95 -5.34
N LEU A 2 0.46 -20.71 -5.18
CA LEU A 2 1.00 -19.79 -4.16
C LEU A 2 0.53 -18.33 -4.32
N ALA A 3 0.48 -17.78 -5.53
CA ALA A 3 0.03 -16.40 -5.77
C ALA A 3 -1.41 -16.11 -5.26
N ASN A 4 -2.33 -17.07 -5.40
CA ASN A 4 -3.71 -16.93 -4.92
C ASN A 4 -3.79 -16.89 -3.38
N LEU A 5 -2.86 -17.54 -2.66
CA LEU A 5 -2.83 -17.50 -1.18
C LEU A 5 -2.46 -16.11 -0.66
N PHE A 6 -1.53 -15.44 -1.33
CA PHE A 6 -1.13 -14.07 -0.98
C PHE A 6 -2.23 -13.05 -1.33
N GLN A 7 -2.90 -13.22 -2.46
CA GLN A 7 -3.99 -12.34 -2.91
C GLN A 7 -5.25 -12.39 -2.02
N GLY A 8 -5.49 -13.51 -1.32
CA GLY A 8 -6.56 -13.62 -0.33
C GLY A 8 -6.24 -13.02 1.05
N SER A 9 -4.99 -12.63 1.29
CA SER A 9 -4.50 -12.17 2.60
C SER A 9 -4.49 -10.64 2.74
N THR A 10 -3.92 -10.14 3.84
CA THR A 10 -3.64 -8.70 4.06
C THR A 10 -2.31 -8.25 3.46
N VAL A 11 -1.49 -9.17 2.93
CA VAL A 11 -0.16 -8.85 2.36
C VAL A 11 -0.24 -7.76 1.27
N PRO A 12 -1.15 -7.83 0.27
CA PRO A 12 -1.24 -6.81 -0.77
C PRO A 12 -1.59 -5.41 -0.23
N VAL A 13 -2.36 -5.36 0.86
CA VAL A 13 -2.76 -4.10 1.52
C VAL A 13 -1.60 -3.50 2.29
N LEU A 14 -0.77 -4.33 2.93
CA LEU A 14 0.40 -3.86 3.66
C LEU A 14 1.55 -3.44 2.72
N GLU A 15 1.69 -4.10 1.58
CA GLU A 15 2.64 -3.75 0.51
C GLU A 15 2.39 -2.33 -0.04
N GLN A 16 1.21 -2.10 -0.63
CA GLN A 16 0.32 -1.03 -0.18
C GLN A 16 0.92 0.19 0.55
N VAL A 17 0.84 0.06 1.89
CA VAL A 17 1.26 1.04 2.88
C VAL A 17 2.77 1.25 2.87
N VAL A 18 3.56 0.18 2.69
CA VAL A 18 5.02 0.26 2.62
C VAL A 18 5.46 1.12 1.44
N ASN A 19 4.94 0.86 0.24
CA ASN A 19 5.28 1.61 -0.98
C ASN A 19 4.90 3.08 -0.85
N PHE A 20 3.72 3.39 -0.30
CA PHE A 20 3.31 4.77 -0.03
C PHE A 20 4.27 5.45 0.96
N ALA A 21 4.63 4.76 2.05
CA ALA A 21 5.54 5.30 3.04
C ALA A 21 6.92 5.60 2.43
N GLU A 22 7.46 4.70 1.62
CA GLU A 22 8.75 4.90 0.92
C GLU A 22 8.69 6.10 -0.03
N ALA A 23 7.66 6.17 -0.87
CA ALA A 23 7.47 7.29 -1.79
C ALA A 23 7.37 8.63 -1.05
N ARG A 24 6.60 8.66 0.05
CA ARG A 24 6.44 9.87 0.87
C ARG A 24 7.74 10.25 1.57
N HIS A 25 8.55 9.28 2.02
CA HIS A 25 9.85 9.53 2.62
C HIS A 25 10.78 10.26 1.63
N GLY A 26 10.79 9.84 0.36
CA GLY A 26 11.53 10.53 -0.70
C GLY A 26 11.10 11.98 -0.89
N VAL A 27 9.78 12.25 -0.85
CA VAL A 27 9.25 13.62 -0.97
C VAL A 27 9.65 14.49 0.23
N LEU A 28 9.50 13.99 1.46
CA LEU A 28 9.86 14.72 2.67
C LEU A 28 11.37 14.98 2.76
N ALA A 29 12.20 13.99 2.39
CA ALA A 29 13.65 14.18 2.30
C ALA A 29 14.02 15.24 1.25
N GLY A 30 13.30 15.26 0.12
CA GLY A 30 13.42 16.30 -0.90
C GLY A 30 13.12 17.70 -0.36
N ASN A 31 12.09 17.85 0.48
CA ASN A 31 11.79 19.14 1.12
C ASN A 31 12.94 19.60 2.02
N ILE A 32 13.48 18.72 2.86
CA ILE A 32 14.61 19.06 3.75
C ILE A 32 15.83 19.48 2.93
N ALA A 33 16.14 18.74 1.86
CA ALA A 33 17.29 19.03 1.01
C ALA A 33 17.19 20.39 0.30
N ASN A 34 15.97 20.89 0.07
CA ASN A 34 15.72 22.14 -0.66
C ASN A 34 15.16 23.26 0.24
N LEU A 35 15.19 23.09 1.56
CA LEU A 35 14.57 24.04 2.48
C LEU A 35 15.12 25.47 2.31
N ASP A 36 16.45 25.59 2.20
CA ASP A 36 17.13 26.88 2.06
C ASP A 36 17.20 27.37 0.59
N THR A 37 16.48 26.70 -0.33
CA THR A 37 16.51 27.06 -1.76
C THR A 37 15.48 28.16 -2.04
N PRO A 38 15.91 29.36 -2.49
CA PRO A 38 14.99 30.46 -2.76
C PRO A 38 13.90 30.07 -3.77
N GLY A 39 12.64 30.31 -3.41
CA GLY A 39 11.48 30.04 -4.27
C GLY A 39 11.07 28.56 -4.34
N TYR A 40 11.70 27.67 -3.56
CA TYR A 40 11.26 26.28 -3.44
C TYR A 40 9.89 26.21 -2.75
N LYS A 41 9.06 25.26 -3.18
CA LYS A 41 7.74 24.99 -2.59
C LYS A 41 7.70 23.56 -2.08
N SER A 42 7.40 23.40 -0.81
CA SER A 42 7.31 22.10 -0.17
C SER A 42 6.22 21.24 -0.83
N ARG A 43 6.46 19.94 -0.89
CA ARG A 43 5.54 18.96 -1.46
C ARG A 43 5.24 17.88 -0.45
N ASP A 44 4.07 17.26 -0.52
CA ASP A 44 3.75 16.08 0.31
C ASP A 44 2.81 15.13 -0.43
N LEU A 45 2.88 13.84 -0.13
CA LEU A 45 1.89 12.85 -0.54
C LEU A 45 0.81 12.78 0.53
N SER A 46 -0.44 13.08 0.17
CA SER A 46 -1.55 13.11 1.13
C SER A 46 -1.85 11.73 1.73
N PRO A 47 -1.66 11.53 3.05
CA PRO A 47 -2.01 10.28 3.70
C PRO A 47 -3.52 10.00 3.69
N GLN A 48 -4.34 11.05 3.74
CA GLN A 48 -5.80 10.93 3.73
C GLN A 48 -6.31 10.40 2.40
N LEU A 49 -5.86 10.98 1.28
CA LEU A 49 -6.23 10.51 -0.05
C LEU A 49 -5.71 9.08 -0.30
N PHE A 50 -4.52 8.76 0.22
CA PHE A 50 -4.01 7.39 0.17
C PHE A 50 -4.92 6.40 0.91
N GLN A 51 -5.28 6.71 2.16
CA GLN A 51 -6.16 5.87 2.98
C GLN A 51 -7.53 5.68 2.34
N GLU A 52 -8.10 6.74 1.75
CA GLU A 52 -9.37 6.67 1.03
C GLU A 52 -9.29 5.71 -0.16
N LYS A 53 -8.27 5.86 -1.02
CA LYS A 53 -8.10 4.96 -2.17
C LYS A 53 -7.80 3.53 -1.77
N LEU A 54 -6.99 3.34 -0.73
CA LEU A 54 -6.69 2.01 -0.20
C LEU A 54 -7.95 1.34 0.35
N LYS A 55 -8.77 2.08 1.10
CA LYS A 55 -10.06 1.61 1.60
C LYS A 55 -10.99 1.20 0.44
N ASN A 56 -11.12 2.07 -0.57
CA ASN A 56 -11.95 1.78 -1.74
C ASN A 56 -11.46 0.52 -2.47
N ALA A 57 -10.16 0.33 -2.64
CA ALA A 57 -9.60 -0.88 -3.24
C ALA A 57 -9.94 -2.14 -2.42
N VAL A 58 -9.85 -2.07 -1.09
CA VAL A 58 -10.24 -3.18 -0.21
C VAL A 58 -11.75 -3.48 -0.30
N GLU A 59 -12.60 -2.46 -0.34
CA GLU A 59 -14.05 -2.61 -0.47
C GLU A 59 -14.46 -3.17 -1.85
N SER A 60 -13.84 -2.69 -2.93
CA SER A 60 -14.06 -3.22 -4.29
C SER A 60 -13.68 -4.70 -4.38
N ARG A 61 -12.56 -5.11 -3.76
CA ARG A 61 -12.16 -6.51 -3.68
C ARG A 61 -13.17 -7.36 -2.92
N ARG A 62 -13.72 -6.85 -1.82
CA ARG A 62 -14.71 -7.55 -0.98
C ARG A 62 -16.06 -7.70 -1.68
N ASN A 63 -16.47 -6.69 -2.46
CA ASN A 63 -17.75 -6.64 -3.14
C ASN A 63 -17.74 -7.36 -4.50
N ARG A 64 -16.59 -7.89 -4.94
CA ARG A 64 -16.56 -8.80 -6.08
C ARG A 64 -17.34 -10.07 -5.72
N PRO A 65 -18.39 -10.44 -6.49
CA PRO A 65 -19.04 -11.72 -6.33
C PRO A 65 -17.99 -12.79 -6.66
N ASP A 66 -17.47 -13.45 -5.63
CA ASP A 66 -16.49 -14.50 -5.83
C ASP A 66 -17.18 -15.67 -6.51
N ALA A 67 -16.53 -16.23 -7.54
CA ALA A 67 -16.82 -17.54 -8.12
C ALA A 67 -16.44 -18.65 -7.11
N SER A 68 -16.88 -18.47 -5.86
CA SER A 68 -16.72 -19.34 -4.71
C SER A 68 -17.91 -20.28 -4.53
N GLU A 69 -18.73 -20.48 -5.57
CA GLU A 69 -19.43 -21.76 -5.73
C GLU A 69 -18.39 -22.82 -6.13
N ILE A 70 -17.63 -23.28 -5.14
CA ILE A 70 -16.99 -24.58 -5.17
C ILE A 70 -18.13 -25.61 -5.15
N GLY A 71 -18.65 -25.97 -6.33
CA GLY A 71 -19.79 -26.88 -6.41
C GLY A 71 -20.10 -27.53 -7.77
N SER A 72 -19.54 -27.09 -8.89
CA SER A 72 -19.95 -27.62 -10.21
C SER A 72 -18.74 -28.00 -11.08
N PRO A 73 -18.50 -29.29 -11.35
CA PRO A 73 -17.46 -29.74 -12.28
C PRO A 73 -17.97 -29.55 -13.70
N GLY A 74 -17.62 -28.42 -14.31
CA GLY A 74 -17.85 -28.19 -15.72
C GLY A 74 -18.39 -26.80 -16.01
N LEU A 75 -17.49 -25.82 -16.11
CA LEU A 75 -17.62 -24.81 -17.14
C LEU A 75 -16.24 -24.26 -17.45
N LEU A 76 -15.97 -24.16 -18.74
CA LEU A 76 -14.68 -23.86 -19.33
C LEU A 76 -14.18 -22.48 -18.88
N ALA A 77 -13.00 -22.46 -18.28
CA ALA A 77 -12.33 -21.24 -17.84
C ALA A 77 -12.03 -20.33 -19.05
N ALA A 78 -12.76 -19.22 -19.15
CA ALA A 78 -12.37 -18.09 -19.97
C ALA A 78 -10.95 -17.61 -19.56
N PRO A 79 -10.15 -17.08 -20.50
CA PRO A 79 -8.77 -16.69 -20.21
C PRO A 79 -8.72 -15.64 -19.10
N ARG A 80 -8.04 -15.99 -18.01
CA ARG A 80 -7.83 -15.21 -16.78
C ARG A 80 -6.83 -14.07 -16.98
N THR A 81 -6.98 -13.25 -18.01
CA THR A 81 -5.97 -12.24 -18.39
C THR A 81 -6.21 -10.84 -17.86
N GLU A 82 -7.31 -10.55 -17.16
CA GLU A 82 -7.56 -9.20 -16.62
C GLU A 82 -8.04 -9.21 -15.16
N ARG A 83 -7.24 -9.81 -14.27
CA ARG A 83 -7.24 -9.37 -12.87
C ARG A 83 -6.53 -8.03 -12.83
N ALA A 84 -7.25 -6.95 -13.12
CA ALA A 84 -6.81 -5.61 -12.73
C ALA A 84 -6.50 -5.67 -11.22
N ASP A 85 -5.23 -5.52 -10.87
CA ASP A 85 -4.76 -5.50 -9.50
C ASP A 85 -5.26 -4.18 -8.89
N GLU A 86 -6.37 -4.24 -8.15
CA GLU A 86 -7.03 -3.06 -7.57
C GLU A 86 -6.06 -2.26 -6.69
N PHE A 87 -5.05 -2.93 -6.12
CA PHE A 87 -3.99 -2.28 -5.36
C PHE A 87 -2.92 -1.64 -6.25
N ALA A 88 -2.68 -2.14 -7.47
CA ALA A 88 -1.76 -1.49 -8.42
C ALA A 88 -2.25 -0.09 -8.82
N ALA A 89 -3.57 0.09 -8.97
CA ALA A 89 -4.18 1.39 -9.21
C ALA A 89 -3.91 2.39 -8.06
N VAL A 90 -3.79 1.90 -6.81
CA VAL A 90 -3.43 2.75 -5.66
C VAL A 90 -2.01 3.30 -5.82
N SER A 91 -1.04 2.46 -6.20
CA SER A 91 0.36 2.87 -6.43
C SER A 91 0.52 3.80 -7.62
N GLU A 92 -0.16 3.51 -8.73
CA GLU A 92 -0.11 4.37 -9.93
C GLU A 92 -0.66 5.77 -9.62
N SER A 93 -1.61 5.85 -8.69
CA SER A 93 -2.25 7.10 -8.35
C SER A 93 -1.50 7.98 -7.35
N LEU A 94 -0.30 7.57 -6.90
CA LEU A 94 0.56 8.35 -5.99
C LEU A 94 0.89 9.72 -6.57
N ALA A 95 1.14 9.80 -7.88
CA ALA A 95 1.40 11.07 -8.56
C ALA A 95 0.23 12.05 -8.41
N GLY A 96 -1.01 11.56 -8.41
CA GLY A 96 -2.22 12.35 -8.20
C GLY A 96 -2.49 12.72 -6.73
N MET A 97 -1.75 12.18 -5.78
CA MET A 97 -1.83 12.53 -4.35
C MET A 97 -0.82 13.60 -3.94
N LEU A 98 0.09 13.97 -4.83
CA LEU A 98 1.12 14.96 -4.56
C LEU A 98 0.48 16.34 -4.43
N ARG A 99 0.68 16.96 -3.28
CA ARG A 99 0.24 18.30 -2.95
C ARG A 99 1.45 19.21 -2.87
N HIS A 100 1.25 20.46 -3.28
CA HIS A 100 2.23 21.53 -3.12
C HIS A 100 1.72 22.46 -2.04
N ASP A 101 2.44 22.57 -0.92
CA ASP A 101 2.12 23.53 0.12
C ASP A 101 3.00 24.77 -0.07
N GLY A 102 2.36 25.94 -0.18
CA GLY A 102 3.03 27.21 -0.47
C GLY A 102 3.54 27.92 0.79
N THR A 103 3.45 27.28 1.95
CA THR A 103 3.84 27.82 3.24
C THR A 103 5.28 27.42 3.56
N ASP A 104 6.03 28.31 4.21
CA ASP A 104 7.33 27.97 4.81
C ASP A 104 7.13 26.85 5.84
N VAL A 105 7.53 25.64 5.48
CA VAL A 105 7.49 24.49 6.40
C VAL A 105 8.79 24.47 7.17
N SER A 106 8.75 24.49 8.51
CA SER A 106 9.97 24.43 9.32
C SER A 106 10.64 23.05 9.27
N ILE A 107 11.94 22.99 9.58
CA ILE A 107 12.69 21.73 9.69
C ILE A 107 12.03 20.80 10.72
N GLU A 108 11.62 21.35 11.86
CA GLU A 108 11.01 20.59 12.94
C GLU A 108 9.72 19.89 12.46
N ASN A 109 8.92 20.58 11.64
CA ASN A 109 7.72 20.00 11.05
C ASN A 109 8.07 18.88 10.06
N GLN A 110 9.08 19.06 9.19
CA GLN A 110 9.51 18.02 8.25
C GLN A 110 10.04 16.78 8.98
N VAL A 111 10.84 16.97 10.04
CA VAL A 111 11.36 15.86 10.87
C VAL A 111 10.22 15.13 11.59
N ALA A 112 9.21 15.86 12.07
CA ALA A 112 8.02 15.27 12.67
C ALA A 112 7.23 14.42 11.65
N GLU A 113 7.04 14.91 10.43
CA GLU A 113 6.37 14.15 9.37
C GLU A 113 7.17 12.92 8.92
N ILE A 114 8.50 13.03 8.82
CA ILE A 114 9.37 11.86 8.55
C ILE A 114 9.22 10.82 9.65
N SER A 115 9.22 11.24 10.91
CA SER A 115 9.08 10.33 12.06
C SER A 115 7.73 9.61 12.06
N LYS A 116 6.64 10.31 11.77
CA LYS A 116 5.30 9.71 11.61
C LYS A 116 5.28 8.69 10.47
N ASN A 117 5.85 9.06 9.33
CA ASN A 117 5.90 8.20 8.15
C ASN A 117 6.75 6.95 8.38
N GLN A 118 7.89 7.08 9.07
CA GLN A 118 8.75 5.95 9.47
C GLN A 118 8.02 5.01 10.42
N SER A 119 7.27 5.54 11.39
CA SER A 119 6.47 4.72 12.31
C SER A 119 5.44 3.87 11.56
N MET A 120 4.73 4.48 10.59
CA MET A 120 3.78 3.78 9.73
C MET A 120 4.45 2.68 8.90
N HIS A 121 5.61 2.96 8.28
CA HIS A 121 6.40 1.96 7.54
C HIS A 121 6.80 0.78 8.43
N ASN A 122 7.39 1.06 9.59
CA ASN A 122 7.85 0.02 10.52
C ASN A 122 6.70 -0.86 11.02
N MET A 123 5.52 -0.27 11.26
CA MET A 123 4.32 -1.01 11.64
C MET A 123 3.87 -1.94 10.51
N ALA A 124 3.81 -1.45 9.26
CA ALA A 124 3.42 -2.25 8.11
C ALA A 124 4.38 -3.43 7.88
N VAL A 125 5.70 -3.21 7.96
CA VAL A 125 6.73 -4.26 7.85
C VAL A 125 6.60 -5.29 8.98
N SER A 126 6.32 -4.84 10.20
CA SER A 126 6.11 -5.72 11.35
C SER A 126 4.90 -6.63 11.16
N LEU A 127 3.79 -6.08 10.63
CA LEU A 127 2.59 -6.86 10.30
C LEU A 127 2.83 -7.81 9.13
N LEU A 128 3.52 -7.40 8.07
CA LEU A 128 3.92 -8.29 6.97
C LEU A 128 4.70 -9.49 7.50
N SER A 129 5.69 -9.24 8.34
CA SER A 129 6.51 -10.28 8.96
C SER A 129 5.68 -11.26 9.81
N GLN A 130 4.67 -10.75 10.53
CA GLN A 130 3.73 -11.60 11.28
C GLN A 130 2.90 -12.48 10.34
N GLN A 131 2.37 -11.93 9.25
CA GLN A 131 1.59 -12.70 8.27
C GLN A 131 2.42 -13.83 7.64
N PHE A 132 3.68 -13.57 7.29
CA PHE A 132 4.57 -14.62 6.77
C PHE A 132 4.83 -15.74 7.80
N ARG A 133 4.96 -15.42 9.08
CA ARG A 133 5.09 -16.43 10.13
C ARG A 133 3.84 -17.30 10.25
N LEU A 134 2.65 -16.70 10.23
CA LEU A 134 1.39 -17.44 10.28
C LEU A 134 1.23 -18.37 9.08
N MET A 135 1.54 -17.90 7.87
CA MET A 135 1.50 -18.72 6.66
C MET A 135 2.49 -19.90 6.73
N ARG A 136 3.71 -19.66 7.21
CA ARG A 136 4.72 -20.72 7.39
C ARG A 136 4.24 -21.77 8.39
N SER A 137 3.59 -21.36 9.48
CA SER A 137 3.01 -22.28 10.48
C SER A 137 1.92 -23.15 9.86
N ALA A 138 0.97 -22.54 9.15
CA ALA A 138 -0.16 -23.25 8.53
C ALA A 138 0.29 -24.25 7.44
N ILE A 139 1.35 -23.94 6.70
CA ILE A 139 1.93 -24.88 5.72
C ILE A 139 2.65 -26.03 6.45
N SER A 140 3.35 -25.73 7.55
CA SER A 140 4.11 -26.73 8.32
C SER A 140 3.20 -27.74 9.03
N GLU A 141 2.04 -27.32 9.55
CA GLU A 141 1.12 -28.21 10.28
C GLU A 141 0.31 -29.14 9.36
N ARG A 142 0.11 -28.77 8.08
CA ARG A 142 -0.62 -29.60 7.11
C ARG A 142 0.26 -30.67 6.43
N GLY A 143 1.56 -30.66 6.70
CA GLY A 143 2.54 -31.60 6.15
C GLY A 143 2.87 -32.80 7.04
N VAL A 144 2.14 -32.99 8.15
CA VAL A 144 2.22 -34.12 9.08
C VAL A 144 0.89 -34.86 9.07
#